data_AF-A0A7S0ZMD9-F1
#
_entry.id   AF-A0A7S0ZMD9-F1
#
_cell.length_a   1.000
_cell.length_b   1.000
_cell.length_c   1.000
_cell.angle_alpha   90.00
_cell.angle_beta   90.00
_cell.angle_gamma   90.00
#
_symmetry.space_group_name_H-M   'P 1'
#
loop_
_entity.id
_entity.type
_entity.pdbx_description
1 polymer ?
#
loop_
_entity_poly.entity_id
_entity_poly.type
_entity_poly.pdbx_seq_one_letter_code
_entity_poly.pdbx_strand_id
1 'polypeptide(L)'
;PAPPVHWFVLKPDSQLVLSGMPPDGPAVCHDKTFADHFRNSHHILQELVGDVRNTVAFHHDPDWTLFPDIGEMIGKAVGEDNCFCVVTCASLGRWALGIGNGWKTRESAGKLALAACIAVGLGMAALGPLSNQYPEFPPVVENARRALADGTATTASSSSQHAKA
;
A
#
# COMPACT_ATOMS: atom_id res chain seq x y z
N PRO A 1 18.67 -1.97 5.81
CA PRO A 1 17.82 -0.97 5.12
C PRO A 1 16.37 -1.45 5.15
N ALA A 2 15.40 -0.56 5.20
CA ALA A 2 13.98 -0.90 5.15
C ALA A 2 13.47 -0.94 3.71
N PRO A 3 12.37 -1.67 3.42
CA PRO A 3 11.78 -1.70 2.10
C PRO A 3 11.37 -0.28 1.64
N PRO A 4 11.56 0.05 0.35
CA PRO A 4 11.03 1.29 -0.22
C PRO A 4 9.51 1.37 -0.11
N VAL A 5 9.00 2.59 0.06
CA VAL A 5 7.56 2.88 0.05
C VAL A 5 7.30 3.88 -1.07
N HIS A 6 6.35 3.55 -1.95
CA HIS A 6 5.94 4.42 -3.05
C HIS A 6 4.55 4.96 -2.76
N TRP A 7 4.29 6.24 -3.00
CA TRP A 7 2.93 6.77 -2.96
C TRP A 7 2.35 6.85 -4.37
N PHE A 8 1.07 6.54 -4.47
CA PHE A 8 0.31 6.59 -5.72
C PHE A 8 -0.85 7.55 -5.54
N VAL A 9 -1.13 8.37 -6.55
CA VAL A 9 -2.30 9.24 -6.61
C VAL A 9 -3.19 8.80 -7.76
N LEU A 10 -4.34 8.25 -7.38
CA LEU A 10 -5.39 7.81 -8.29
C LEU A 10 -6.16 9.02 -8.83
N LYS A 11 -6.70 8.84 -10.02
CA LYS A 11 -7.61 9.83 -10.60
C LYS A 11 -8.95 9.83 -9.87
N PRO A 12 -9.71 10.94 -9.91
CA PRO A 12 -11.05 11.02 -9.32
C PRO A 12 -12.04 9.97 -9.86
N ASP A 13 -11.85 9.46 -11.07
CA ASP A 13 -12.69 8.44 -11.72
C ASP A 13 -12.21 7.00 -11.46
N SER A 14 -11.13 6.80 -10.71
CA SER A 14 -10.71 5.48 -10.27
C SER A 14 -11.80 4.83 -9.43
N GLN A 15 -12.07 3.53 -9.67
CA GLN A 15 -13.11 2.80 -8.93
C GLN A 15 -12.89 2.86 -7.41
N LEU A 16 -11.63 2.85 -6.97
CA LEU A 16 -11.30 2.93 -5.56
C LEU A 16 -11.68 4.30 -4.97
N VAL A 17 -11.42 5.39 -5.69
CA VAL A 17 -11.81 6.75 -5.27
C VAL A 17 -13.33 6.92 -5.30
N LEU A 18 -13.98 6.42 -6.34
CA LEU A 18 -15.45 6.41 -6.45
C LEU A 18 -16.12 5.59 -5.32
N SER A 19 -15.42 4.62 -4.73
CA SER A 19 -15.88 3.87 -3.55
C SER A 19 -15.76 4.64 -2.22
N GLY A 20 -15.23 5.87 -2.25
CA GLY A 20 -15.08 6.74 -1.08
C GLY A 20 -13.71 6.67 -0.40
N MET A 21 -12.72 5.98 -1.01
CA MET A 21 -11.34 6.02 -0.53
C MET A 21 -10.64 7.32 -0.98
N PRO A 22 -9.63 7.80 -0.23
CA PRO A 22 -8.83 8.93 -0.66
C PRO A 22 -8.06 8.63 -1.97
N PRO A 23 -7.69 9.65 -2.75
CA PRO A 23 -6.96 9.46 -4.00
C PRO A 23 -5.54 8.93 -3.80
N ASP A 24 -4.93 9.16 -2.64
CA ASP A 24 -3.56 8.77 -2.34
C ASP A 24 -3.46 7.54 -1.44
N GLY A 25 -2.51 6.65 -1.76
CA GLY A 25 -2.22 5.47 -0.96
C GLY A 25 -0.78 4.96 -1.17
N PRO A 26 -0.12 4.42 -0.14
CA PRO A 26 1.22 3.90 -0.27
C PRO A 26 1.24 2.47 -0.81
N ALA A 27 2.37 2.07 -1.34
CA ALA A 27 2.66 0.74 -1.83
C ALA A 27 4.01 0.25 -1.33
N VAL A 28 4.08 -1.05 -1.06
CA VAL A 28 5.33 -1.74 -0.76
C VAL A 28 5.46 -2.95 -1.68
N CYS A 29 6.66 -3.13 -2.23
CA CYS A 29 7.01 -4.32 -3.00
C CYS A 29 7.62 -5.36 -2.09
N HIS A 30 7.11 -6.59 -2.15
CA HIS A 30 7.70 -7.69 -1.40
C HIS A 30 9.04 -8.11 -2.01
N ASP A 31 10.12 -7.91 -1.28
CA ASP A 31 11.47 -8.36 -1.64
C ASP A 31 12.06 -9.19 -0.49
N LYS A 32 12.65 -10.35 -0.82
CA LYS A 32 13.28 -11.25 0.14
C LYS A 32 14.43 -10.58 0.91
N THR A 33 15.06 -9.56 0.33
CA THR A 33 16.08 -8.72 0.96
C THR A 33 15.57 -8.06 2.24
N PHE A 34 14.25 -7.83 2.34
CA PHE A 34 13.60 -7.22 3.50
C PHE A 34 12.66 -8.18 4.25
N ALA A 35 12.86 -9.49 4.13
CA ALA A 35 11.97 -10.52 4.69
C ALA A 35 11.55 -10.27 6.15
N ASP A 36 12.48 -9.81 6.99
CA ASP A 36 12.24 -9.53 8.40
C ASP A 36 11.17 -8.45 8.63
N HIS A 37 11.03 -7.48 7.72
CA HIS A 37 10.02 -6.41 7.80
C HIS A 37 8.61 -6.92 7.50
N PHE A 38 8.48 -8.01 6.73
CA PHE A 38 7.19 -8.57 6.36
C PHE A 38 6.66 -9.58 7.37
N ARG A 39 7.55 -10.21 8.15
CA ARG A 39 7.23 -11.29 9.10
C ARG A 39 6.14 -10.89 10.11
N ASN A 40 6.23 -9.67 10.65
CA ASN A 40 5.29 -9.18 11.66
C ASN A 40 4.20 -8.25 11.10
N SER A 41 4.12 -8.08 9.77
CA SER A 41 3.17 -7.15 9.12
C SER A 41 1.71 -7.32 9.57
N HIS A 42 1.27 -8.56 9.79
CA HIS A 42 -0.06 -8.84 10.31
C HIS A 42 -0.25 -8.33 11.75
N HIS A 43 0.69 -8.64 12.64
CA HIS A 43 0.61 -8.22 14.05
C HIS A 43 0.74 -6.71 14.19
N ILE A 44 1.66 -6.08 13.44
CA ILE A 44 1.80 -4.62 13.41
C ILE A 44 0.49 -3.96 13.00
N LEU A 45 -0.14 -4.45 11.92
CA LEU A 45 -1.44 -3.90 11.50
C LEU A 45 -2.53 -4.16 12.54
N GLN A 46 -2.53 -5.33 13.16
CA GLN A 46 -3.48 -5.73 14.21
C GLN A 46 -3.44 -4.77 15.41
N GLU A 47 -2.25 -4.33 15.84
CA GLU A 47 -2.12 -3.33 16.91
C GLU A 47 -2.77 -1.98 16.55
N LEU A 48 -2.82 -1.65 15.26
CA LEU A 48 -3.35 -0.36 14.77
C LEU A 48 -4.85 -0.39 14.49
N VAL A 49 -5.39 -1.52 14.03
CA VAL A 49 -6.79 -1.63 13.56
C VAL A 49 -7.63 -2.60 14.38
N GLY A 50 -7.03 -3.28 15.36
CA GLY A 50 -7.66 -4.37 16.10
C GLY A 50 -7.85 -5.59 15.20
N ASP A 51 -9.08 -6.04 15.02
CA ASP A 51 -9.38 -7.25 14.24
C ASP A 51 -9.16 -7.04 12.72
N VAL A 52 -7.96 -7.40 12.25
CA VAL A 52 -7.60 -7.30 10.82
C VAL A 52 -8.61 -8.01 9.91
N ARG A 53 -9.15 -9.17 10.33
CA ARG A 53 -10.04 -9.97 9.48
C ARG A 53 -11.36 -9.26 9.20
N ASN A 54 -11.87 -8.53 10.17
CA ASN A 54 -13.17 -7.86 10.09
C ASN A 54 -13.04 -6.36 9.74
N THR A 55 -11.87 -5.75 9.95
CA THR A 55 -11.63 -4.32 9.70
C THR A 55 -10.97 -4.05 8.35
N VAL A 56 -10.22 -5.00 7.79
CA VAL A 56 -9.41 -4.81 6.59
C VAL A 56 -9.85 -5.74 5.46
N ALA A 57 -10.12 -5.18 4.28
CA ALA A 57 -10.44 -5.95 3.08
C ALA A 57 -9.21 -6.09 2.17
N PHE A 58 -9.10 -7.25 1.53
CA PHE A 58 -8.01 -7.61 0.61
C PHE A 58 -8.60 -7.91 -0.76
N HIS A 59 -8.30 -7.08 -1.75
CA HIS A 59 -8.73 -7.23 -3.12
C HIS A 59 -7.52 -7.61 -3.99
N HIS A 60 -7.36 -8.91 -4.24
CA HIS A 60 -6.29 -9.43 -5.07
C HIS A 60 -6.58 -9.19 -6.54
N ASP A 61 -5.63 -8.61 -7.26
CA ASP A 61 -5.74 -8.36 -8.70
C ASP A 61 -4.44 -8.74 -9.42
N PRO A 62 -4.18 -10.05 -9.58
CA PRO A 62 -2.95 -10.52 -10.23
C PRO A 62 -2.90 -10.18 -11.72
N ASP A 63 -4.05 -9.96 -12.35
CA ASP A 63 -4.22 -9.80 -13.81
C ASP A 63 -4.67 -8.37 -14.19
N TRP A 64 -4.73 -7.44 -13.23
CA TRP A 64 -5.10 -6.02 -13.41
C TRP A 64 -6.49 -5.81 -14.02
N THR A 65 -7.43 -6.68 -13.65
CA THR A 65 -8.80 -6.67 -14.16
C THR A 65 -9.77 -5.92 -13.26
N LEU A 66 -9.48 -5.84 -11.96
CA LEU A 66 -10.31 -5.13 -10.98
C LEU A 66 -9.95 -3.64 -10.92
N PHE A 67 -8.65 -3.33 -10.96
CA PHE A 67 -8.11 -1.98 -10.86
C PHE A 67 -7.05 -1.75 -11.96
N PRO A 68 -7.45 -1.69 -13.24
CA PRO A 68 -6.52 -1.56 -14.37
C PRO A 68 -5.68 -0.28 -14.32
N ASP A 69 -6.26 0.81 -13.80
CA ASP A 69 -5.57 2.09 -13.59
C ASP A 69 -4.43 1.97 -12.58
N ILE A 70 -4.64 1.20 -11.51
CA ILE A 70 -3.59 0.89 -10.52
C ILE A 70 -2.51 0.01 -11.16
N GLY A 71 -2.90 -1.00 -11.94
CA GLY A 71 -1.98 -1.85 -12.69
C GLY A 71 -1.04 -1.05 -13.59
N GLU A 72 -1.58 -0.14 -14.39
CA GLU A 72 -0.78 0.74 -15.26
C GLU A 72 0.23 1.61 -14.48
N MET A 73 -0.16 2.12 -13.30
CA MET A 73 0.74 2.92 -12.45
C MET A 73 1.87 2.08 -11.87
N ILE A 74 1.56 0.88 -11.39
CA ILE A 74 2.55 -0.08 -10.91
C ILE A 74 3.49 -0.47 -12.05
N GLY A 75 2.97 -0.71 -13.25
CA GLY A 75 3.74 -1.00 -14.46
C GLY A 75 4.82 0.05 -14.71
N LYS A 76 4.46 1.33 -14.63
CA LYS A 76 5.37 2.47 -14.84
C LYS A 76 6.37 2.68 -13.69
N ALA A 77 5.97 2.42 -12.45
CA ALA A 77 6.78 2.72 -11.28
C ALA A 77 7.69 1.57 -10.84
N VAL A 78 7.26 0.32 -11.04
CA VAL A 78 7.87 -0.89 -10.46
C VAL A 78 8.09 -1.98 -11.52
N GLY A 79 7.41 -1.95 -12.66
CA GLY A 79 7.54 -2.89 -13.78
C GLY A 79 6.25 -3.62 -14.13
N GLU A 80 6.14 -4.10 -15.37
CA GLU A 80 4.87 -4.54 -15.98
C GLU A 80 4.36 -5.92 -15.53
N ASP A 81 5.21 -6.79 -14.96
CA ASP A 81 4.83 -8.16 -14.58
C ASP A 81 4.43 -8.31 -13.09
N ASN A 82 3.99 -7.22 -12.47
CA ASN A 82 3.75 -7.18 -11.03
C ASN A 82 2.29 -7.49 -10.67
N CYS A 83 2.05 -8.57 -9.92
CA CYS A 83 0.75 -8.81 -9.29
C CYS A 83 0.59 -7.95 -8.03
N PHE A 84 -0.62 -7.45 -7.75
CA PHE A 84 -0.87 -6.64 -6.55
C PHE A 84 -2.17 -6.98 -5.82
N CYS A 85 -2.27 -6.50 -4.59
CA CYS A 85 -3.45 -6.54 -3.75
C CYS A 85 -3.74 -5.13 -3.25
N VAL A 86 -4.96 -4.65 -3.46
CA VAL A 86 -5.46 -3.45 -2.80
C VAL A 86 -5.93 -3.83 -1.40
N VAL A 87 -5.39 -3.17 -0.39
CA VAL A 87 -5.72 -3.38 1.02
C VAL A 87 -6.44 -2.15 1.53
N THR A 88 -7.69 -2.29 1.96
CA THR A 88 -8.52 -1.14 2.38
C THR A 88 -8.95 -1.28 3.84
N CYS A 89 -9.00 -0.15 4.54
CA CYS A 89 -9.53 0.00 5.89
C CYS A 89 -10.53 1.16 5.86
N ALA A 90 -11.79 0.82 5.55
CA ALA A 90 -12.82 1.83 5.32
C ALA A 90 -13.14 2.66 6.56
N SER A 91 -13.08 2.07 7.76
CA SER A 91 -13.33 2.77 9.02
C SER A 91 -12.31 3.88 9.32
N LEU A 92 -11.09 3.76 8.80
CA LEU A 92 -10.03 4.77 8.91
C LEU A 92 -9.90 5.63 7.64
N GLY A 93 -10.65 5.34 6.58
CA GLY A 93 -10.51 5.99 5.28
C GLY A 93 -9.10 5.83 4.70
N ARG A 94 -8.48 4.65 4.85
CA ARG A 94 -7.12 4.37 4.37
C ARG A 94 -7.09 3.18 3.44
N TRP A 95 -6.20 3.21 2.46
CA TRP A 95 -5.88 2.07 1.62
C TRP A 95 -4.38 2.04 1.31
N ALA A 96 -3.90 0.89 0.85
CA ALA A 96 -2.52 0.70 0.43
C ALA A 96 -2.41 -0.46 -0.57
N LEU A 97 -1.24 -0.61 -1.18
CA LEU A 97 -0.93 -1.67 -2.14
C LEU A 97 0.16 -2.59 -1.61
N GLY A 98 -0.08 -3.89 -1.77
CA GLY A 98 0.94 -4.91 -1.60
C GLY A 98 1.28 -5.56 -2.92
N ILE A 99 2.53 -5.41 -3.37
CA ILE A 99 2.99 -5.89 -4.68
C ILE A 99 3.85 -7.14 -4.48
N GLY A 100 3.59 -8.19 -5.26
CA GLY A 100 4.37 -9.43 -5.25
C GLY A 100 3.70 -10.60 -5.95
N ASN A 101 4.50 -11.60 -6.32
CA ASN A 101 4.07 -12.68 -7.21
C ASN A 101 3.04 -13.63 -6.56
N GLY A 102 3.11 -13.85 -5.24
CA GLY A 102 2.19 -14.72 -4.50
C GLY A 102 1.15 -13.96 -3.67
N TRP A 103 -0.05 -14.51 -3.50
CA TRP A 103 -1.10 -13.85 -2.70
C TRP A 103 -0.64 -13.55 -1.26
N LYS A 104 0.11 -14.46 -0.63
CA LYS A 104 0.68 -14.24 0.71
C LYS A 104 1.68 -13.08 0.75
N THR A 105 2.56 -12.97 -0.25
CA THR A 105 3.56 -11.89 -0.33
C THR A 105 2.90 -10.54 -0.60
N ARG A 106 1.83 -10.52 -1.42
CA ARG A 106 1.01 -9.33 -1.62
C ARG A 106 0.34 -8.89 -0.34
N GLU A 107 -0.32 -9.79 0.38
CA GLU A 107 -0.96 -9.40 1.63
C GLU A 107 0.03 -8.94 2.68
N SER A 108 1.19 -9.59 2.85
CA SER A 108 2.18 -9.16 3.83
C SER A 108 2.74 -7.78 3.51
N ALA A 109 3.02 -7.51 2.23
CA ALA A 109 3.47 -6.19 1.80
C ALA A 109 2.37 -5.13 1.96
N GLY A 110 1.12 -5.47 1.60
CA GLY A 110 -0.01 -4.56 1.71
C GLY A 110 -0.40 -4.24 3.16
N LYS A 111 -0.29 -5.22 4.07
CA LYS A 111 -0.46 -5.02 5.51
C LYS A 111 0.60 -4.05 6.05
N LEU A 112 1.86 -4.25 5.66
CA LEU A 112 2.96 -3.37 6.06
C LEU A 112 2.77 -1.94 5.51
N ALA A 113 2.37 -1.81 4.24
CA ALA A 113 2.08 -0.53 3.60
C ALA A 113 0.91 0.22 4.27
N LEU A 114 -0.19 -0.49 4.55
CA LEU A 114 -1.35 0.09 5.25
C LEU A 114 -1.00 0.51 6.67
N ALA A 115 -0.26 -0.33 7.41
CA ALA A 115 0.21 0.02 8.74
C ALA A 115 1.07 1.29 8.71
N ALA A 116 2.00 1.39 7.75
CA ALA A 116 2.81 2.60 7.57
C ALA A 116 1.95 3.83 7.24
N CYS A 117 0.91 3.69 6.39
CA CYS A 117 -0.04 4.75 6.08
C CYS A 117 -0.72 5.30 7.34
N ILE A 118 -1.26 4.40 8.17
CA ILE A 118 -1.94 4.76 9.43
C ILE A 118 -0.95 5.43 10.39
N ALA A 119 0.24 4.85 10.53
CA ALA A 119 1.31 5.36 11.39
C ALA A 119 1.77 6.78 10.99
N VAL A 120 1.91 7.06 9.69
CA VAL A 120 2.22 8.42 9.20
C VAL A 120 1.11 9.40 9.61
N GLY A 121 -0.16 9.01 9.49
CA GLY A 121 -1.30 9.86 9.87
C GLY A 121 -1.44 10.11 11.37
N LEU A 122 -1.06 9.15 12.22
CA LEU A 122 -1.08 9.29 13.67
C LEU A 122 0.13 10.06 14.23
N GLY A 123 1.25 10.06 13.49
CA GLY A 123 2.51 10.69 13.89
C GLY A 123 3.38 9.82 14.79
N MET A 124 4.68 10.17 14.89
CA MET A 124 5.69 9.36 15.59
C MET A 124 5.43 9.14 17.08
N ALA A 125 4.77 10.09 17.75
CA ALA A 125 4.44 9.97 19.17
C ALA A 125 3.49 8.79 19.46
N ALA A 126 2.60 8.46 18.51
CA ALA A 126 1.66 7.35 18.63
C ALA A 126 2.33 5.97 18.45
N LEU A 127 3.58 5.92 17.97
CA LEU A 127 4.30 4.67 17.69
C LEU A 127 5.13 4.13 18.85
N GLY A 128 5.19 4.80 20.00
CA GLY A 128 6.11 4.45 21.10
C GLY A 128 6.09 2.95 21.47
N PRO A 129 4.94 2.38 21.88
CA PRO A 129 4.84 0.95 22.21
C PRO A 129 5.13 0.03 21.01
N LEU A 130 4.59 0.35 19.83
CA LEU A 130 4.83 -0.43 18.60
C LEU A 130 6.31 -0.47 18.21
N SER A 131 7.03 0.64 18.39
CA SER A 131 8.44 0.75 18.00
C SER A 131 9.35 -0.11 18.88
N ASN A 132 8.99 -0.27 20.16
CA ASN A 132 9.71 -1.15 21.08
C ASN A 132 9.45 -2.63 20.78
N GLN A 133 8.24 -2.97 20.36
CA GLN A 133 7.84 -4.35 20.07
C GLN A 133 8.25 -4.81 18.67
N TYR A 134 8.27 -3.88 17.70
CA TYR A 134 8.57 -4.12 16.28
C TYR A 134 9.64 -3.13 15.81
N PRO A 135 10.91 -3.30 16.19
CA PRO A 135 12.00 -2.37 15.83
C PRO A 135 12.23 -2.25 14.31
N GLU A 136 11.77 -3.22 13.52
CA GLU A 136 11.79 -3.20 12.06
C GLU A 136 10.77 -2.23 11.44
N PHE A 137 9.74 -1.82 12.18
CA PHE A 137 8.64 -1.04 11.62
C PHE A 137 8.91 0.47 11.48
N PRO A 138 9.51 1.18 12.48
CA PRO A 138 9.75 2.62 12.38
C PRO A 138 10.53 3.05 11.13
N PRO A 139 11.56 2.31 10.66
CA PRO A 139 12.22 2.61 9.39
C PRO A 139 11.29 2.60 8.17
N VAL A 140 10.25 1.77 8.15
CA VAL A 140 9.26 1.72 7.06
C VAL A 140 8.34 2.94 7.12
N VAL A 141 7.91 3.34 8.31
CA VAL A 141 7.09 4.54 8.49
C VAL A 141 7.87 5.79 8.07
N GLU A 142 9.16 5.83 8.39
CA GLU A 142 10.05 6.91 7.97
C GLU A 142 10.19 6.97 6.43
N ASN A 143 10.37 5.82 5.77
CA ASN A 143 10.37 5.76 4.30
C ASN A 143 9.03 6.26 3.72
N ALA A 144 7.90 5.84 4.28
CA ALA A 144 6.57 6.29 3.85
C ALA A 144 6.41 7.82 4.01
N ARG A 145 6.83 8.36 5.15
CA ARG A 145 6.76 9.80 5.46
C ARG A 145 7.62 10.63 4.51
N ARG A 146 8.84 10.18 4.22
CA ARG A 146 9.74 10.83 3.25
C ARG A 146 9.16 10.82 1.85
N ALA A 147 8.71 9.66 1.38
CA ALA A 147 8.13 9.52 0.05
C ALA A 147 6.90 10.42 -0.15
N LEU A 148 6.07 10.58 0.90
CA LEU A 148 4.93 11.51 0.89
C LEU A 148 5.37 12.98 0.84
N ALA A 149 6.38 13.35 1.62
CA ALA A 149 6.88 14.73 1.69
C ALA A 149 7.61 15.16 0.40
N ASP A 150 8.33 14.24 -0.23
CA ASP A 150 9.11 14.51 -1.43
C ASP A 150 8.24 14.66 -2.69
N GLY A 151 6.91 14.48 -2.58
CA GLY A 151 5.99 14.60 -3.72
C GLY A 151 6.24 13.55 -4.81
N THR A 152 6.91 12.43 -4.47
CA THR A 152 7.19 11.32 -5.39
C THR A 152 5.95 10.48 -5.73
N ALA A 153 4.78 11.02 -5.41
CA ALA A 153 3.52 10.35 -5.63
C ALA A 153 3.29 10.21 -7.14
N THR A 154 3.36 8.98 -7.63
CA THR A 154 3.18 8.72 -9.07
C THR A 154 1.71 8.94 -9.40
N THR A 155 1.42 9.76 -10.41
CA THR A 155 0.05 10.06 -10.86
C THR A 155 -0.33 9.19 -12.06
N ALA A 156 -1.58 8.71 -12.11
CA ALA A 156 -2.08 8.05 -13.31
C ALA A 156 -2.18 9.04 -14.48
N SER A 157 -1.48 8.75 -15.60
CA SER A 157 -1.59 9.51 -16.85
C SER A 157 -2.96 9.29 -17.49
N SER A 158 -3.57 10.31 -18.11
CA SER A 158 -4.80 10.15 -18.89
C SER A 158 -4.54 9.34 -20.17
N SER A 159 -4.93 8.07 -20.19
CA SER A 159 -5.00 7.28 -21.41
C SER A 159 -6.25 7.68 -22.18
N SER A 160 -6.15 8.71 -23.04
CA SER A 160 -7.17 8.96 -24.06
C SER A 160 -6.97 7.99 -25.24
N GLN A 161 -7.99 7.16 -25.47
CA GLN A 161 -8.35 6.50 -26.73
C GLN A 161 -7.36 5.51 -27.34
N HIS A 162 -7.83 4.27 -27.55
CA HIS A 162 -8.03 3.76 -28.91
C HIS A 162 -9.32 2.94 -28.96
N ALA A 163 -10.39 3.59 -29.43
CA ALA A 163 -11.45 2.89 -30.12
C ALA A 163 -10.86 2.35 -31.42
N LYS A 164 -11.05 1.06 -31.69
CA LYS A 164 -11.04 0.56 -33.06
C LYS A 164 -12.40 -0.06 -33.36
N ALA A 165 -13.01 0.51 -34.39
CA ALA A 165 -14.21 0.07 -35.08
C ALA A 165 -14.03 -1.32 -35.72
#